data_AF-A0A0A8K6G2-F1
#
_entry.id   AF-A0A0A8K6G2-F1
#
_cell.length_a   1.000
_cell.length_b   1.000
_cell.length_c   1.000
_cell.angle_alpha   90.00
_cell.angle_beta   90.00
_cell.angle_gamma   90.00
#
_symmetry.space_group_name_H-M   'P 1'
#
loop_
_entity.id
_entity.type
_entity.pdbx_description
1 polymer ?
#
loop_
_entity_poly.entity_id
_entity_poly.type
_entity_poly.pdbx_seq_one_letter_code
_entity_poly.pdbx_strand_id
1 'polypeptide(L)'
;MRRGLGGFFERGVLTALLVLTTLPALGADEEPMAKGDAMAKGEAIAKGEAIVREHCGRCHAIGATGESPNKDAPPFRVLSENYPVDDLAESLAEGIMSGHPDMPVFVFPPDEVDSIIAYLQSIQVAPEAAPSTPEPPDAQG
;
A
#
# COMPACT_ATOMS: atom_id res chain seq x y z
N MET A 1 61.21 37.75 -12.21
CA MET A 1 61.95 37.95 -10.93
C MET A 1 61.52 39.28 -10.32
N ARG A 2 61.39 39.33 -8.97
CA ARG A 2 61.22 40.51 -8.09
C ARG A 2 59.76 41.00 -7.98
N ARG A 3 59.04 40.67 -6.90
CA ARG A 3 58.98 41.33 -5.56
C ARG A 3 58.44 42.77 -5.63
N GLY A 4 57.30 42.99 -4.97
CA GLY A 4 56.80 44.30 -4.57
C GLY A 4 55.66 44.16 -3.55
N LEU A 5 56.01 44.26 -2.26
CA LEU A 5 55.09 44.47 -1.13
C LEU A 5 54.79 45.98 -0.99
N GLY A 6 53.65 46.30 -0.36
CA GLY A 6 53.30 47.63 0.15
C GLY A 6 52.27 48.31 -0.75
N GLY A 7 51.11 48.76 -0.30
CA GLY A 7 50.72 49.27 1.00
C GLY A 7 49.95 50.56 0.71
N PHE A 8 48.62 50.53 0.79
CA PHE A 8 47.73 51.68 0.64
C PHE A 8 46.64 51.52 1.72
N PHE A 9 46.62 52.37 2.75
CA PHE A 9 45.95 53.68 2.77
C PHE A 9 44.69 53.52 3.64
N GLU A 10 44.83 53.61 4.97
CA GLU A 10 44.44 54.77 5.77
C GLU A 10 43.15 55.48 5.34
N ARG A 11 42.19 55.52 6.30
CA ARG A 11 41.18 56.56 6.53
C ARG A 11 39.99 56.66 5.56
N GLY A 12 38.79 56.40 6.09
CA GLY A 12 37.55 56.76 5.39
C GLY A 12 36.31 56.35 6.14
N VAL A 13 35.93 57.12 7.14
CA VAL A 13 34.68 57.00 7.87
C VAL A 13 33.51 57.41 6.95
N LEU A 14 32.35 56.76 7.17
CA LEU A 14 30.98 57.30 7.13
C LEU A 14 30.03 56.68 6.07
N THR A 15 28.99 56.03 6.60
CA THR A 15 27.63 55.89 6.08
C THR A 15 27.41 55.23 4.72
N ALA A 16 26.95 53.96 4.73
CA ALA A 16 26.13 53.40 3.67
C ALA A 16 25.20 52.32 4.23
N LEU A 17 23.91 52.66 4.29
CA LEU A 17 22.74 51.80 4.03
C LEU A 17 22.82 50.33 4.53
N LEU A 18 22.17 50.06 5.67
CA LEU A 18 21.73 48.70 6.04
C LEU A 18 20.60 48.28 5.09
N VAL A 19 20.97 47.61 4.00
CA VAL A 19 20.06 46.82 3.17
C VAL A 19 20.68 45.43 3.03
N LEU A 20 19.82 44.41 3.18
CA LEU A 20 20.01 42.96 2.98
C LEU A 20 20.69 42.17 4.11
N THR A 21 19.86 41.45 4.87
CA THR A 21 19.97 39.98 4.92
C THR A 21 18.56 39.37 4.97
N THR A 22 18.14 38.73 3.89
CA THR A 22 17.05 37.75 3.92
C THR A 22 17.46 36.58 4.82
N LEU A 23 16.77 36.34 5.92
CA LEU A 23 16.89 35.06 6.64
C LEU A 23 15.80 34.11 6.12
N PRO A 24 16.15 33.02 5.43
CA PRO A 24 15.29 31.86 5.38
C PRO A 24 15.61 30.99 6.61
N ALA A 25 14.67 30.87 7.54
CA ALA A 25 14.71 29.92 8.65
C ALA A 25 13.25 29.85 9.15
N LEU A 26 12.47 28.78 9.03
CA LEU A 26 12.73 27.35 9.07
C LEU A 26 11.72 26.70 8.09
N GLY A 27 12.21 26.15 6.98
CA GLY A 27 11.49 25.07 6.32
C GLY A 27 11.82 23.80 7.08
N ALA A 28 10.90 23.31 7.91
CA ALA A 28 10.88 21.89 8.23
C ALA A 28 10.42 21.18 6.96
N ASP A 29 11.37 20.82 6.10
CA ASP A 29 11.16 19.79 5.09
C ASP A 29 11.11 18.46 5.86
N GLU A 30 9.97 18.19 6.51
CA GLU A 30 9.59 16.83 6.82
C GLU A 30 9.10 16.24 5.50
N GLU A 31 9.89 15.36 4.86
CA GLU A 31 9.46 14.21 4.06
C GLU A 31 10.69 13.31 3.80
N PRO A 32 10.69 12.02 4.18
CA PRO A 32 9.81 11.08 3.49
C PRO A 32 9.30 9.93 4.39
N MET A 33 8.05 10.01 4.85
CA MET A 33 7.35 8.85 5.45
C MET A 33 6.89 7.86 4.37
N ALA A 34 6.60 8.34 3.15
CA ALA A 34 6.01 7.57 2.06
C ALA A 34 6.79 6.31 1.64
N LYS A 35 8.10 6.24 1.89
CA LYS A 35 8.90 5.05 1.56
C LYS A 35 8.74 3.92 2.58
N GLY A 36 8.52 4.26 3.85
CA GLY A 36 8.25 3.28 4.90
C GLY A 36 6.94 2.57 4.66
N ASP A 37 5.88 3.31 4.33
CA ASP A 37 4.56 2.77 4.05
C ASP A 37 4.55 1.85 2.81
N ALA A 38 5.27 2.24 1.75
CA ALA A 38 5.38 1.40 0.56
C ALA A 38 6.11 0.08 0.82
N MET A 39 7.15 0.08 1.66
CA MET A 39 7.85 -1.15 2.07
C MET A 39 6.96 -2.04 2.94
N ALA A 40 6.30 -1.46 3.94
CA ALA A 40 5.36 -2.20 4.80
C ALA A 40 4.22 -2.81 3.99
N LYS A 41 3.66 -2.06 3.03
CA LYS A 41 2.65 -2.58 2.09
C LYS A 41 3.20 -3.71 1.23
N GLY A 42 4.42 -3.57 0.72
CA GLY A 42 5.07 -4.63 -0.06
C GLY A 42 5.28 -5.92 0.74
N GLU A 43 5.66 -5.80 2.02
CA GLU A 43 5.81 -6.93 2.94
C GLU A 43 4.47 -7.61 3.25
N ALA A 44 3.43 -6.82 3.52
CA ALA A 44 2.07 -7.34 3.72
C ALA A 44 1.55 -8.09 2.47
N ILE A 45 1.76 -7.54 1.28
CA ILE A 45 1.38 -8.19 0.01
C ILE A 45 2.15 -9.52 -0.17
N ALA A 46 3.46 -9.52 0.09
CA ALA A 46 4.27 -10.74 -0.03
C ALA A 46 3.85 -11.83 0.98
N LYS A 47 3.53 -11.43 2.22
CA LYS A 47 2.99 -12.33 3.24
C LYS A 47 1.64 -12.90 2.81
N GLY A 48 0.72 -12.05 2.36
CA GLY A 48 -0.59 -12.49 1.85
C GLY A 48 -0.49 -13.46 0.69
N GLU A 49 0.41 -13.21 -0.26
CA GLU A 49 0.67 -14.11 -1.37
C GLU A 49 1.12 -15.50 -0.89
N ALA A 50 2.02 -15.55 0.10
CA ALA A 50 2.50 -16.81 0.65
C ALA A 50 1.36 -17.62 1.27
N ILE A 51 0.52 -16.98 2.08
CA ILE A 51 -0.62 -17.62 2.75
C ILE A 51 -1.64 -18.12 1.71
N VAL A 52 -2.05 -17.27 0.78
CA VAL A 52 -2.99 -17.65 -0.28
C VAL A 52 -2.46 -18.80 -1.14
N ARG A 53 -1.15 -18.83 -1.42
CA ARG A 53 -0.53 -19.94 -2.14
C ARG A 53 -0.60 -21.25 -1.36
N GLU A 54 -0.31 -21.22 -0.06
CA GLU A 54 -0.31 -22.39 0.80
C GLU A 54 -1.71 -22.97 1.00
N HIS A 55 -2.69 -22.10 1.27
CA HIS A 55 -4.02 -22.53 1.70
C HIS A 55 -5.05 -22.61 0.56
N CYS A 56 -4.93 -21.76 -0.47
CA CYS A 56 -5.95 -21.60 -1.51
C CYS A 56 -5.48 -22.09 -2.89
N GLY A 57 -4.17 -22.08 -3.15
CA GLY A 57 -3.58 -22.34 -4.46
C GLY A 57 -3.77 -23.75 -5.02
N ARG A 58 -4.20 -24.71 -4.19
CA ARG A 58 -4.57 -26.06 -4.64
C ARG A 58 -5.80 -26.04 -5.55
N CYS A 59 -6.69 -25.08 -5.37
CA CYS A 59 -7.96 -25.01 -6.10
C CYS A 59 -8.05 -23.75 -6.96
N HIS A 60 -7.61 -22.61 -6.45
CA HIS A 60 -7.75 -21.31 -7.12
C HIS A 60 -6.49 -20.90 -7.86
N ALA A 61 -6.66 -20.22 -9.00
CA ALA A 61 -5.59 -19.41 -9.57
C ALA A 61 -5.41 -18.14 -8.74
N ILE A 62 -4.27 -18.05 -8.07
CA ILE A 62 -3.96 -16.97 -7.12
C ILE A 62 -3.24 -15.79 -7.76
N GLY A 63 -2.67 -15.96 -8.95
CA GLY A 63 -1.86 -14.93 -9.59
C GLY A 63 -2.69 -13.99 -10.47
N ALA A 64 -2.03 -12.91 -10.93
CA ALA A 64 -2.58 -11.97 -11.90
C ALA A 64 -2.95 -12.63 -13.26
N THR A 65 -2.45 -13.83 -13.52
CA THR A 65 -2.71 -14.62 -14.74
C THR A 65 -2.86 -16.10 -14.41
N GLY A 66 -3.39 -16.88 -15.36
CA GLY A 66 -3.48 -18.34 -15.27
C GLY A 66 -4.87 -18.85 -14.94
N GLU A 67 -5.08 -20.15 -15.16
CA GLU A 67 -6.35 -20.84 -14.90
C GLU A 67 -6.31 -21.55 -13.56
N SER A 68 -7.47 -21.63 -12.90
CA SER A 68 -7.58 -22.33 -11.63
C SER A 68 -7.35 -23.83 -11.82
N PRO A 69 -6.59 -24.49 -10.93
CA PRO A 69 -6.45 -25.95 -10.95
C PRO A 69 -7.78 -26.69 -10.84
N ASN A 70 -8.73 -26.16 -10.07
CA ASN A 70 -10.11 -26.62 -10.04
C ASN A 70 -10.97 -25.70 -10.92
N LYS A 71 -11.76 -26.30 -11.82
CA LYS A 71 -12.61 -25.59 -12.80
C LYS A 71 -13.76 -24.83 -12.16
N ASP A 72 -14.23 -25.31 -11.01
CA ASP A 72 -15.33 -24.71 -10.26
C ASP A 72 -14.84 -23.61 -9.31
N ALA A 73 -13.52 -23.47 -9.14
CA ALA A 73 -12.89 -22.47 -8.31
C ALA A 73 -12.53 -21.24 -9.18
N PRO A 74 -13.17 -20.07 -9.00
CA PRO A 74 -12.85 -18.90 -9.79
C PRO A 74 -11.43 -18.38 -9.48
N PRO A 75 -10.74 -17.76 -10.46
CA PRO A 75 -9.46 -17.12 -10.20
C PRO A 75 -9.63 -15.91 -9.27
N PHE A 76 -8.70 -15.69 -8.35
CA PHE A 76 -8.85 -14.64 -7.36
C PHE A 76 -8.74 -13.21 -7.90
N ARG A 77 -8.14 -13.01 -9.09
CA ARG A 77 -8.04 -11.69 -9.73
C ARG A 77 -9.37 -11.06 -10.17
N VAL A 78 -10.49 -11.79 -10.10
CA VAL A 78 -11.83 -11.30 -10.50
C VAL A 78 -12.82 -11.26 -9.33
N LEU A 79 -12.35 -11.37 -8.08
CA LEU A 79 -13.22 -11.28 -6.90
C LEU A 79 -14.02 -9.97 -6.89
N SER A 80 -13.37 -8.87 -7.27
CA SER A 80 -13.96 -7.51 -7.34
C SER A 80 -15.11 -7.37 -8.32
N GLU A 81 -15.35 -8.34 -9.21
CA GLU A 81 -16.52 -8.35 -10.08
C GLU A 81 -17.81 -8.67 -9.31
N ASN A 82 -17.71 -9.34 -8.16
CA ASN A 82 -18.85 -9.81 -7.39
C ASN A 82 -19.05 -9.03 -6.08
N TYR A 83 -17.97 -8.60 -5.44
CA TYR A 83 -18.01 -7.86 -4.18
C TYR A 83 -16.67 -7.14 -3.91
N PRO A 84 -16.66 -6.07 -3.09
CA PRO A 84 -15.44 -5.49 -2.54
C PRO A 84 -14.58 -6.56 -1.87
N VAL A 85 -13.28 -6.61 -2.20
CA VAL A 85 -12.38 -7.63 -1.63
C VAL A 85 -12.30 -7.54 -0.11
N ASP A 86 -12.40 -6.33 0.45
CA ASP A 86 -12.36 -6.10 1.90
C ASP A 86 -13.49 -6.80 2.67
N ASP A 87 -14.63 -7.08 2.02
CA ASP A 87 -15.77 -7.76 2.65
C ASP A 87 -15.44 -9.22 3.01
N LEU A 88 -14.34 -9.77 2.48
CA LEU A 88 -13.84 -11.09 2.86
C LEU A 88 -13.20 -11.12 4.26
N ALA A 89 -12.86 -9.97 4.85
CA ALA A 89 -12.05 -9.90 6.07
C ALA A 89 -12.70 -10.65 7.25
N GLU A 90 -14.00 -10.42 7.49
CA GLU A 90 -14.73 -11.09 8.57
C GLU A 90 -14.78 -12.60 8.35
N SER A 91 -15.12 -13.03 7.13
CA SER A 91 -15.14 -14.46 6.80
C SER A 91 -13.77 -15.12 6.94
N LEU A 92 -12.68 -14.43 6.58
CA LEU A 92 -11.32 -14.94 6.76
C LEU A 92 -10.90 -15.02 8.25
N ALA A 93 -11.41 -14.09 9.08
CA ALA A 93 -11.14 -14.04 10.52
C ALA A 93 -11.97 -15.04 11.32
N GLU A 94 -13.18 -15.39 10.87
CA GLU A 94 -14.10 -16.25 11.62
C GLU A 94 -14.22 -17.67 11.06
N GLY A 95 -13.89 -17.86 9.77
CA GLY A 95 -13.97 -19.16 9.10
C GLY A 95 -14.51 -19.05 7.69
N ILE A 96 -13.62 -19.01 6.69
CA ILE A 96 -14.05 -18.88 5.29
C ILE A 96 -14.68 -20.18 4.81
N MET A 97 -15.97 -20.15 4.50
CA MET A 97 -16.71 -21.29 3.96
C MET A 97 -17.31 -20.88 2.62
N SER A 98 -16.75 -21.38 1.50
CA SER A 98 -17.51 -21.34 0.25
C SER A 98 -18.67 -22.32 0.36
N GLY A 99 -19.83 -22.00 -0.19
CA GLY A 99 -21.05 -22.82 -0.12
C GLY A 99 -20.98 -24.22 -0.76
N HIS A 100 -19.79 -24.81 -0.97
CA HIS A 100 -19.58 -26.19 -1.40
C HIS A 100 -18.62 -26.94 -0.44
N PRO A 101 -18.80 -28.26 -0.24
CA PRO A 101 -18.09 -29.03 0.79
C PRO A 101 -16.58 -29.22 0.52
N ASP A 102 -16.13 -29.06 -0.72
CA ASP A 102 -14.74 -29.33 -1.10
C ASP A 102 -13.75 -28.21 -0.70
N MET A 103 -14.24 -27.02 -0.34
CA MET A 103 -13.37 -25.95 0.15
C MET A 103 -13.16 -26.14 1.66
N PRO A 104 -11.89 -26.29 2.10
CA PRO A 104 -11.62 -26.36 3.53
C PRO A 104 -11.96 -25.03 4.21
N VAL A 105 -12.38 -25.12 5.48
CA VAL A 105 -12.55 -23.95 6.33
C VAL A 105 -11.19 -23.54 6.89
N PHE A 106 -10.86 -22.27 6.75
CA PHE A 106 -9.65 -21.67 7.33
C PHE A 106 -10.04 -20.48 8.20
N VAL A 107 -9.32 -20.31 9.30
CA VAL A 107 -9.44 -19.18 10.23
C VAL A 107 -8.05 -18.58 10.34
N PHE A 108 -7.91 -17.30 9.99
CA PHE A 108 -6.64 -16.60 10.00
C PHE A 108 -6.61 -15.54 11.11
N PRO A 109 -5.44 -15.30 11.74
CA PRO A 109 -5.30 -14.21 12.69
C PRO A 109 -5.41 -12.85 11.97
N PRO A 110 -5.78 -11.77 12.69
CA PRO A 110 -6.07 -10.47 12.06
C PRO A 110 -4.94 -9.92 11.17
N ASP A 111 -3.68 -10.08 11.58
CA ASP A 111 -2.52 -9.59 10.82
C ASP A 111 -2.28 -10.39 9.52
N GLU A 112 -2.73 -11.65 9.47
CA GLU A 112 -2.73 -12.45 8.26
C GLU A 112 -3.91 -12.10 7.37
N VAL A 113 -5.09 -11.85 7.94
CA VAL A 113 -6.26 -11.35 7.19
C VAL A 113 -5.91 -10.07 6.45
N ASP A 114 -5.34 -9.09 7.13
CA ASP A 114 -4.92 -7.82 6.51
C ASP A 114 -3.94 -8.05 5.34
N SER A 115 -3.00 -8.99 5.52
CA SER A 115 -2.02 -9.34 4.49
C SER A 115 -2.67 -10.03 3.29
N ILE A 116 -3.60 -10.96 3.54
CA ILE A 116 -4.38 -11.66 2.50
C ILE A 116 -5.19 -10.64 1.70
N ILE A 117 -5.94 -9.76 2.36
CA ILE A 117 -6.74 -8.72 1.72
C ILE A 117 -5.86 -7.81 0.87
N ALA A 118 -4.73 -7.35 1.41
CA ALA A 118 -3.78 -6.52 0.66
C ALA A 118 -3.25 -7.21 -0.61
N TYR A 119 -2.96 -8.52 -0.53
CA TYR A 119 -2.55 -9.29 -1.69
C TYR A 119 -3.69 -9.45 -2.71
N LEU A 120 -4.87 -9.87 -2.26
CA LEU A 120 -6.04 -10.07 -3.13
C LEU A 120 -6.40 -8.77 -3.85
N GLN A 121 -6.42 -7.63 -3.17
CA GLN A 121 -6.63 -6.31 -3.79
C GLN A 121 -5.58 -6.01 -4.87
N SER A 122 -4.31 -6.34 -4.62
CA SER A 122 -3.20 -6.04 -5.53
C SER A 122 -3.28 -6.76 -6.88
N ILE A 123 -4.00 -7.88 -6.94
CA ILE A 123 -4.14 -8.71 -8.14
C ILE A 123 -5.46 -8.51 -8.88
N GLN A 124 -6.38 -7.69 -8.36
CA GLN A 124 -7.67 -7.48 -9.01
C GLN A 124 -7.48 -6.82 -10.38
N VAL A 125 -8.17 -7.36 -11.39
CA VAL A 125 -8.39 -6.60 -12.62
C VAL A 125 -9.46 -5.57 -12.33
N ALA A 126 -9.26 -4.33 -12.78
CA ALA A 126 -10.26 -3.29 -12.58
C ALA A 126 -11.61 -3.80 -13.10
N PRO A 127 -12.66 -3.87 -12.26
CA PRO A 127 -13.99 -4.04 -12.79
C PRO A 127 -14.24 -2.83 -13.71
N GLU A 128 -14.77 -3.03 -14.90
CA GLU A 128 -15.45 -1.94 -15.61
C GLU A 128 -16.46 -1.38 -14.60
N ALA A 129 -16.20 -0.18 -14.07
CA ALA A 129 -16.65 0.29 -12.76
C ALA A 129 -18.07 -0.16 -12.39
N ALA A 130 -18.18 -1.25 -11.63
CA ALA A 130 -19.44 -1.63 -11.02
C ALA A 130 -19.77 -0.57 -9.95
N PRO A 131 -20.97 0.02 -9.98
CA PRO A 131 -21.34 1.00 -8.96
C PRO A 131 -21.43 0.28 -7.61
N SER A 132 -20.50 0.60 -6.72
CA SER A 132 -20.58 0.32 -5.30
C SER A 132 -21.82 1.04 -4.74
N THR A 133 -22.95 0.35 -4.68
CA THR A 133 -24.04 0.79 -3.82
C THR A 133 -23.57 0.67 -2.38
N PRO A 134 -23.62 1.75 -1.56
CA PRO A 134 -23.40 1.60 -0.14
C PRO A 134 -24.44 0.63 0.43
N GLU A 135 -23.99 -0.35 1.20
CA GLU A 135 -24.84 -1.27 1.94
C GLU A 135 -25.73 -0.47 2.92
N PRO A 136 -27.05 -0.73 2.99
CA PRO A 136 -27.92 -0.10 3.98
C PRO A 136 -27.57 -0.58 5.40
N PRO A 137 -27.71 0.27 6.43
CA PRO A 137 -27.41 -0.13 7.80
C PRO A 137 -28.36 -1.22 8.28
N ASP A 138 -27.76 -2.32 8.75
CA ASP A 138 -28.25 -3.32 9.71
C ASP A 138 -29.60 -4.01 9.42
N ALA A 139 -29.53 -5.35 9.30
CA ALA A 139 -30.63 -6.23 9.69
C ALA A 139 -30.09 -7.37 10.56
N GLN A 140 -29.79 -7.02 11.81
CA GLN A 140 -29.62 -7.99 12.90
C GLN A 140 -31.03 -8.39 13.36
N GLY A 141 -31.41 -9.65 13.12
CA GLY A 141 -32.65 -10.27 13.60
C GLY A 141 -32.40 -11.19 14.77
#